data_AF-A0A3N5VQ31-F1
#
_entry.id   AF-A0A3N5VQ31-F1
#
_cell.length_a   1.000
_cell.length_b   1.000
_cell.length_c   1.000
_cell.angle_alpha   90.00
_cell.angle_beta   90.00
_cell.angle_gamma   90.00
#
_symmetry.space_group_name_H-M   'P 1'
#
loop_
_entity.id
_entity.type
_entity.pdbx_description
1 polymer ?
#
loop_
_entity_poly.entity_id
_entity_poly.type
_entity_poly.pdbx_seq_one_letter_code
_entity_poly.pdbx_strand_id
1 'polypeptide(L)' 'MLNEQTFDKLYGLKLFGMAEGLKEQIQHPGLHDLSFEERFGLLVDRQWTFKEDCRLLMP' A
#
# COMPACT_ATOMS: atom_id res chain seq x y z
N MET A 1 -1.31 -13.62 12.37
CA MET A 1 -2.46 -12.82 12.87
C MET A 1 -2.21 -11.30 12.91
N LEU A 2 -1.04 -10.77 12.52
CA LEU A 2 -0.83 -9.30 12.47
C LEU A 2 -1.28 -8.67 11.14
N ASN A 3 -1.10 -9.35 10.02
CA ASN A 3 -1.32 -8.74 8.68
C ASN A 3 -2.80 -8.51 8.37
N GLU A 4 -3.69 -9.45 8.70
CA GLU A 4 -5.14 -9.31 8.44
C GLU A 4 -5.74 -8.09 9.14
N GLN A 5 -5.43 -7.88 10.42
CA GLN A 5 -5.88 -6.68 11.15
C GLN A 5 -5.32 -5.38 10.56
N THR A 6 -4.10 -5.41 10.01
CA THR A 6 -3.51 -4.26 9.31
C THR A 6 -4.26 -3.98 8.02
N PHE A 7 -4.60 -5.00 7.23
CA PHE A 7 -5.41 -4.84 6.02
C PHE A 7 -6.79 -4.26 6.34
N ASP A 8 -7.48 -4.78 7.35
CA ASP A 8 -8.79 -4.25 7.77
C ASP A 8 -8.72 -2.77 8.13
N LYS A 9 -7.67 -2.34 8.84
CA LYS A 9 -7.44 -0.93 9.18
C LYS A 9 -7.13 -0.10 7.93
N LEU A 10 -6.30 -0.59 7.02
CA LEU A 10 -5.97 0.12 5.78
C LEU A 10 -7.23 0.32 4.92
N TYR A 11 -8.06 -0.71 4.76
CA TYR A 11 -9.33 -0.62 4.05
C TYR A 11 -10.33 0.31 4.76
N GLY A 12 -10.43 0.24 6.09
CA GLY A 12 -11.27 1.14 6.89
C GLY A 12 -10.87 2.61 6.78
N LEU A 13 -9.57 2.89 6.63
CA LEU A 13 -9.03 4.24 6.38
C LEU A 13 -9.06 4.66 4.90
N LYS A 14 -9.60 3.81 4.02
CA LYS A 14 -9.61 4.02 2.55
C LYS A 14 -8.19 4.15 1.95
N LEU A 15 -7.21 3.51 2.57
CA LEU A 15 -5.82 3.43 2.10
C LEU A 15 -5.63 2.19 1.20
N PHE A 16 -6.47 2.07 0.16
CA PHE A 16 -6.51 0.91 -0.72
C PHE A 16 -5.19 0.67 -1.48
N GLY A 17 -4.52 1.74 -1.92
CA GLY A 17 -3.22 1.62 -2.59
C GLY A 17 -2.13 1.13 -1.64
N MET A 18 -2.14 1.55 -0.37
CA MET A 18 -1.20 1.01 0.63
C MET A 18 -1.49 -0.46 0.93
N ALA A 19 -2.77 -0.86 1.01
CA ALA A 19 -3.15 -2.25 1.24
C ALA A 19 -2.63 -3.17 0.13
N GLU A 20 -2.84 -2.82 -1.14
CA GLU A 20 -2.34 -3.64 -2.25
C GLU A 20 -0.81 -3.66 -2.29
N GLY A 21 -0.15 -2.53 -2.05
CA GLY A 21 1.32 -2.48 -1.99
C GLY A 21 1.91 -3.33 -0.86
N LEU A 22 1.26 -3.36 0.31
CA LEU A 22 1.70 -4.17 1.44
C LEU A 22 1.54 -5.67 1.15
N LYS A 23 0.46 -6.05 0.47
CA LYS A 23 0.23 -7.42 0.01
C LYS A 23 1.33 -7.89 -0.94
N GLU A 24 1.73 -7.04 -1.88
CA GLU A 24 2.85 -7.32 -2.79
C GLU A 24 4.18 -7.43 -2.05
N GLN A 25 4.49 -6.52 -1.12
CA GLN A 25 5.70 -6.60 -0.30
C GLN A 25 5.80 -7.91 0.48
N ILE A 26 4.68 -8.41 1.02
CA ILE A 26 4.63 -9.70 1.72
C ILE A 26 4.90 -10.88 0.78
N GLN A 27 4.40 -10.81 -0.46
CA GLN A 27 4.56 -11.89 -1.45
C GLN A 27 5.92 -11.88 -2.15
N HIS A 28 6.63 -10.75 -2.16
CA HIS A 28 7.88 -10.55 -2.87
C HIS A 28 9.06 -10.33 -1.91
N PRO A 29 9.69 -11.41 -1.41
CA PRO A 29 10.79 -11.30 -0.44
C PRO A 29 12.04 -10.57 -0.98
N GLY A 30 12.17 -10.38 -2.29
CA GLY A 30 13.24 -9.54 -2.87
C GLY A 30 13.16 -8.06 -2.49
N LEU A 31 12.01 -7.60 -1.99
CA LEU A 31 11.87 -6.24 -1.43
C LEU A 31 12.49 -6.12 -0.02
N HIS A 32 12.98 -7.22 0.54
CA HIS A 32 13.66 -7.20 1.85
C HIS A 32 15.07 -6.58 1.79
N ASP A 33 15.65 -6.46 0.58
CA ASP A 33 16.94 -5.77 0.38
C ASP A 33 16.81 -4.25 0.55
N LEU A 34 15.58 -3.72 0.48
CA LEU A 34 15.29 -2.33 0.76
C LEU A 34 15.16 -2.09 2.28
N SER A 35 15.56 -0.89 2.71
CA SER A 35 15.27 -0.41 4.05
C SER A 35 13.77 -0.30 4.32
N PHE A 36 13.40 -0.19 5.59
CA PHE A 36 11.99 -0.01 5.96
C PHE A 36 11.43 1.29 5.37
N GLU A 37 12.20 2.36 5.40
CA GLU A 37 11.84 3.69 4.90
C GLU A 37 11.58 3.66 3.39
N GLU A 38 12.42 2.96 2.62
CA GLU A 38 12.22 2.77 1.18
C GLU A 38 10.95 1.97 0.89
N ARG A 39 10.75 0.84 1.59
CA ARG A 39 9.51 0.05 1.46
C ARG A 39 8.28 0.88 1.84
N PHE A 40 8.36 1.68 2.89
CA PHE A 40 7.26 2.53 3.33
C PHE A 40 6.96 3.63 2.31
N GLY A 41 8.00 4.25 1.73
CA GLY A 41 7.86 5.21 0.63
C GLY A 41 7.07 4.64 -0.54
N LEU A 42 7.40 3.42 -0.98
CA LEU A 42 6.67 2.72 -2.05
C LEU A 42 5.18 2.51 -1.74
N LEU A 43 4.81 2.27 -0.48
CA LEU A 43 3.41 2.15 -0.08
C LEU A 43 2.67 3.49 -0.18
N VAL A 44 3.32 4.57 0.26
CA VAL A 44 2.76 5.93 0.19
C VAL A 44 2.59 6.38 -1.26
N ASP A 45 3.59 6.16 -2.11
CA ASP A 45 3.53 6.48 -3.53
C ASP A 45 2.37 5.76 -4.22
N ARG A 46 2.22 4.45 -3.96
CA ARG A 46 1.11 3.67 -4.52
C ARG A 46 -0.25 4.19 -4.08
N GLN A 47 -0.36 4.62 -2.83
CA GLN A 47 -1.58 5.24 -2.32
C GLN A 47 -1.86 6.60 -2.94
N TRP A 48 -0.82 7.38 -3.20
CA TRP A 48 -0.93 8.65 -3.90
C TRP A 48 -1.45 8.45 -5.32
N THR A 49 -0.82 7.56 -6.09
CA THR A 49 -1.26 7.19 -7.45
C THR A 49 -2.72 6.72 -7.46
N PHE A 50 -3.11 5.84 -6.52
CA PHE A 50 -4.50 5.41 -6.40
C PHE A 50 -5.48 6.58 -6.21
N LYS A 51 -5.13 7.57 -5.39
CA LYS A 51 -5.98 8.76 -5.21
C LYS A 51 -6.06 9.62 -6.46
N GLU A 52 -4.94 9.81 -7.15
CA GLU A 52 -4.89 10.57 -8.40
C GLU A 52 -5.75 9.90 -9.48
N ASP A 53 -5.64 8.57 -9.64
CA ASP A 53 -6.43 7.80 -10.59
C ASP A 53 -7.93 7.88 -10.28
N CYS A 54 -8.32 7.74 -9.01
CA CYS A 54 -9.71 7.92 -8.59
C CYS A 54 -10.23 9.34 -8.86
N ARG A 55 -9.37 10.36 -8.73
CA ARG A 55 -9.74 11.76 -9.05
C ARG A 55 -9.96 11.97 -10.55
N LEU A 56 -9.16 11.32 -11.39
CA LEU A 56 -9.29 11.40 -12.85
C LEU A 56 -10.51 10.62 -13.38
N LEU A 57 -10.92 9.55 -12.70
CA LEU A 57 -12.07 8.74 -13.09
C LEU A 57 -13.44 9.36 -12.73
N MET A 58 -13.47 10.42 -11.92
CA MET A 58 -14.65 11.23 -11.63
C MET A 58 -14.46 12.66 -12.18
N PRO A 59 -14.74 12.91 -13.47
CA PRO A 59 -14.80 14.26 -14.04
C PRO A 59 -15.97 15.09 -13.49
#